data_AF-K2IWX6-F1
#
_entry.id   AF-K2IWX6-F1
#
_cell.length_a   1.000
_cell.length_b   1.000
_cell.length_c   1.000
_cell.angle_alpha   90.00
_cell.angle_beta   90.00
_cell.angle_gamma   90.00
#
_symmetry.space_group_name_H-M   'P 1'
#
loop_
_entity.id
_entity.type
_entity.pdbx_description
1 polymer ?
#
loop_
_entity_poly.entity_id
_entity_poly.type
_entity_poly.pdbx_seq_one_letter_code
_entity_poly.pdbx_strand_id
1 'polypeptide(L)'
;MSNLSSTWFQGIKKIKTDNDFVQQQASLGTLLDQGLPVDSEDPQGRTALQMLFAKPSPSVRAANWLLDKGADPDRVTDLRLSISDLYPQTGDSAEQLQDKQYRAAPYLALMAAHEARYGAEQGVVDSHYYQQIFQKALATRQRIEALKACFTDLPLGYRLCTTAIKHPWQSHWGGLPWLPSKAPAPALAPELRLLCQLHFDALAGPHPLPSTGLLQVFVDPEALEVAAQDPSGDPRCHHQPLTVLYWPELPASPSDWQPMAQWQLRGSECRLSDLPPGELQAISWQPRRQLDGQHLDAQMATLPAHLRPDAKALDDELQSYDFGLLPQLGSLSQEYLPKGHLPLLHLLHQSYGRLLLSLPAQALAGQHSDWQGLVLTRSYD
;
A
#
# COMPACT_ATOMS: atom_id res chain seq x y z
N MET A 1 34.06 -4.03 -41.35
CA MET A 1 34.25 -3.88 -39.90
C MET A 1 35.52 -4.60 -39.48
N SER A 2 36.37 -3.98 -38.66
CA SER A 2 37.55 -4.66 -38.10
C SER A 2 37.12 -5.79 -37.14
N ASN A 3 37.94 -6.83 -37.00
CA ASN A 3 37.69 -7.93 -36.07
C ASN A 3 37.50 -7.43 -34.61
N LEU A 4 38.22 -6.36 -34.27
CA LEU A 4 38.16 -5.67 -32.97
C LEU A 4 36.76 -5.09 -32.67
N SER A 5 36.16 -4.37 -33.62
CA SER A 5 34.82 -3.78 -33.46
C SER A 5 33.75 -4.86 -33.29
N SER A 6 33.84 -5.98 -34.02
CA SER A 6 32.92 -7.11 -33.86
C SER A 6 33.01 -7.72 -32.46
N THR A 7 34.23 -7.92 -31.95
CA THR A 7 34.47 -8.51 -30.61
C THR A 7 34.01 -7.56 -29.50
N TRP A 8 34.20 -6.25 -29.67
CA TRP A 8 33.73 -5.21 -28.76
C TRP A 8 32.21 -5.30 -28.52
N PHE A 9 31.41 -5.26 -29.59
CA PHE A 9 29.96 -5.31 -29.45
C PHE A 9 29.43 -6.67 -29.02
N GLN A 10 30.12 -7.77 -29.33
CA GLN A 10 29.80 -9.07 -28.76
C GLN A 10 30.00 -9.11 -27.24
N GLY A 11 31.05 -8.48 -26.72
CA GLY A 11 31.28 -8.33 -25.28
C GLY A 11 30.16 -7.50 -24.63
N ILE A 12 29.83 -6.33 -25.20
CA ILE A 12 28.75 -5.47 -24.68
C ILE A 12 27.38 -6.18 -24.69
N LYS A 13 27.09 -6.98 -25.71
CA LYS A 13 25.85 -7.76 -25.81
C LYS A 13 25.72 -8.81 -24.69
N LYS A 14 26.83 -9.36 -24.21
CA LYS A 14 26.85 -10.36 -23.12
C LYS A 14 26.54 -9.77 -21.75
N ILE A 15 26.70 -8.47 -21.56
CA ILE A 15 26.46 -7.80 -20.27
C ILE A 15 24.96 -7.66 -20.03
N LYS A 16 24.36 -8.48 -19.16
CA LYS A 16 22.96 -8.30 -18.72
C LYS A 16 22.87 -7.76 -17.29
N THR A 17 23.93 -7.97 -16.52
CA THR A 17 24.06 -7.60 -15.12
C THR A 17 25.44 -7.01 -14.84
N ASP A 18 25.60 -6.41 -13.66
CA ASP A 18 26.89 -5.96 -13.17
C ASP A 18 27.93 -7.09 -13.05
N ASN A 19 27.50 -8.32 -12.75
CA ASN A 19 28.39 -9.47 -12.67
C ASN A 19 28.88 -9.91 -14.06
N ASP A 20 28.00 -9.85 -15.07
CA ASP A 20 28.42 -10.10 -16.45
C ASP A 20 29.46 -9.07 -16.91
N PHE A 21 29.28 -7.80 -16.51
CA PHE A 21 30.27 -6.76 -16.80
C PHE A 21 31.63 -7.08 -16.18
N VAL A 22 31.68 -7.48 -14.90
CA VAL A 22 32.94 -7.87 -14.25
C VAL A 22 33.68 -8.97 -15.04
N GLN A 23 32.95 -9.92 -15.61
CA GLN A 23 33.54 -10.99 -16.44
C GLN A 23 34.03 -10.49 -17.80
N GLN A 24 33.38 -9.47 -18.39
CA GLN A 24 33.76 -8.92 -19.70
C GLN A 24 34.81 -7.79 -19.61
N GLN A 25 34.94 -7.14 -18.45
CA GLN A 25 35.66 -5.86 -18.31
C GLN A 25 37.12 -5.93 -18.77
N ALA A 26 37.87 -6.97 -18.41
CA ALA A 26 39.28 -7.11 -18.79
C ALA A 26 39.47 -7.24 -20.31
N SER A 27 38.63 -8.06 -20.95
CA SER A 27 38.64 -8.25 -22.40
C SER A 27 38.25 -6.96 -23.13
N LEU A 28 37.23 -6.25 -22.64
CA LEU A 28 36.80 -4.96 -23.20
C LEU A 28 37.90 -3.89 -23.03
N GLY A 29 38.57 -3.83 -21.88
CA GLY A 29 39.69 -2.93 -21.63
C GLY A 29 40.85 -3.17 -22.61
N THR A 30 41.20 -4.44 -22.85
CA THR A 30 42.26 -4.81 -23.81
C THR A 30 41.96 -4.30 -25.22
N LEU A 31 40.68 -4.30 -25.64
CA LEU A 31 40.29 -3.79 -26.96
C LEU A 31 40.47 -2.26 -27.05
N LEU A 32 40.18 -1.52 -25.98
CA LEU A 32 40.44 -0.07 -25.92
C LEU A 32 41.95 0.22 -25.93
N ASP A 33 42.75 -0.56 -25.20
CA ASP A 33 44.21 -0.43 -25.16
C ASP A 33 44.87 -0.72 -26.52
N GLN A 34 44.22 -1.53 -27.36
CA GLN A 34 44.62 -1.75 -28.77
C GLN A 34 44.23 -0.59 -29.70
N GLY A 35 43.71 0.51 -29.16
CA GLY A 35 43.38 1.73 -29.91
C GLY A 35 41.97 1.75 -30.49
N LEU A 36 41.06 0.85 -30.07
CA LEU A 36 39.65 0.93 -30.46
C LEU A 36 39.00 2.15 -29.78
N PRO A 37 38.41 3.10 -30.52
CA PRO A 37 37.67 4.22 -29.92
C PRO A 37 36.46 3.72 -29.14
N VAL A 38 36.21 4.28 -27.94
CA VAL A 38 35.09 3.90 -27.07
C VAL A 38 33.73 4.11 -27.74
N ASP A 39 33.58 5.18 -28.52
CA ASP A 39 32.40 5.52 -29.30
C ASP A 39 32.43 4.97 -30.72
N SER A 40 33.16 3.88 -30.96
CA SER A 40 33.01 3.11 -32.19
C SER A 40 31.54 2.73 -32.38
N GLU A 41 31.05 2.78 -33.63
CA GLU A 41 29.67 2.45 -33.98
C GLU A 41 29.53 1.02 -34.54
N ASP A 42 28.41 0.37 -34.24
CA ASP A 42 28.01 -0.91 -34.84
C ASP A 42 27.48 -0.69 -36.28
N PRO A 43 27.10 -1.73 -37.06
CA PRO A 43 26.58 -1.51 -38.42
C PRO A 43 25.25 -0.73 -38.46
N GLN A 44 24.58 -0.57 -37.31
CA GLN A 44 23.36 0.20 -37.15
C GLN A 44 23.64 1.63 -36.63
N GLY A 45 24.90 2.05 -36.52
CA GLY A 45 25.28 3.38 -36.05
C GLY A 45 25.21 3.56 -34.54
N ARG A 46 25.10 2.47 -33.76
CA ARG A 46 24.98 2.53 -32.30
C ARG A 46 26.33 2.43 -31.62
N THR A 47 26.58 3.29 -30.64
CA THR A 47 27.73 3.16 -29.74
C THR A 47 27.52 2.05 -28.71
N ALA A 48 28.59 1.65 -28.03
CA ALA A 48 28.49 0.68 -26.93
C ALA A 48 27.57 1.18 -25.80
N LEU A 49 27.59 2.48 -25.52
CA LEU A 49 26.72 3.09 -24.52
C LEU A 49 25.26 2.99 -24.95
N GLN A 50 24.92 3.34 -26.19
CA GLN A 50 23.56 3.18 -26.73
C GLN A 50 23.09 1.72 -26.68
N MET A 51 23.96 0.76 -27.03
CA MET A 51 23.63 -0.66 -26.94
C MET A 51 23.41 -1.16 -25.50
N LEU A 52 24.11 -0.58 -24.52
CA LEU A 52 23.91 -0.90 -23.11
C LEU A 52 22.53 -0.42 -22.64
N PHE A 53 22.16 0.83 -22.98
CA PHE A 53 20.91 1.47 -22.56
C PHE A 53 19.66 1.02 -23.34
N ALA A 54 19.83 0.33 -24.47
CA ALA A 54 18.73 -0.34 -25.17
C ALA A 54 18.15 -1.55 -24.41
N LYS A 55 18.70 -1.91 -23.24
CA LYS A 55 18.26 -3.03 -22.41
C LYS A 55 17.30 -2.53 -21.32
N PRO A 56 16.31 -3.33 -20.88
CA PRO A 56 15.37 -2.94 -19.81
C PRO A 56 16.01 -2.62 -18.45
N SER A 57 17.19 -3.19 -18.19
CA SER A 57 17.98 -2.93 -16.96
C SER A 57 19.45 -2.86 -17.35
N PRO A 58 19.96 -1.66 -17.72
CA PRO A 58 21.37 -1.50 -18.05
C PRO A 58 22.25 -1.70 -16.81
N SER A 59 23.43 -2.30 -17.00
CA SER A 59 24.42 -2.47 -15.92
C SER A 59 24.98 -1.12 -15.49
N VAL A 60 24.90 -0.83 -14.18
CA VAL A 60 25.44 0.38 -13.56
C VAL A 60 26.95 0.43 -13.70
N ARG A 61 27.62 -0.69 -13.43
CA ARG A 61 29.09 -0.76 -13.53
C ARG A 61 29.59 -0.57 -14.95
N ALA A 62 28.91 -1.18 -15.93
CA ALA A 62 29.27 -1.00 -17.33
C ALA A 62 29.03 0.44 -17.81
N ALA A 63 27.93 1.07 -17.39
CA ALA A 63 27.63 2.46 -17.72
C ALA A 63 28.71 3.40 -17.18
N ASN A 64 29.01 3.33 -15.88
CA ASN A 64 30.06 4.12 -15.24
C ASN A 64 31.41 3.90 -15.93
N TRP A 65 31.80 2.65 -16.19
CA TRP A 65 33.07 2.36 -16.83
C TRP A 65 33.18 2.92 -18.25
N LEU A 66 32.12 2.83 -19.06
CA LEU A 66 32.12 3.43 -20.40
C LEU A 66 32.25 4.96 -20.32
N LEU A 67 31.52 5.60 -19.41
CA LEU A 67 31.60 7.05 -19.17
C LEU A 67 33.01 7.46 -18.69
N ASP A 68 33.61 6.71 -17.78
CA ASP A 68 35.00 6.91 -17.31
C ASP A 68 36.03 6.74 -18.44
N LYS A 69 35.73 5.91 -19.44
CA LYS A 69 36.53 5.75 -20.66
C LYS A 69 36.26 6.81 -21.72
N GLY A 70 35.41 7.80 -21.41
CA GLY A 70 35.14 8.95 -22.26
C GLY A 70 33.99 8.77 -23.24
N ALA A 71 33.15 7.72 -23.09
CA ALA A 71 31.97 7.55 -23.92
C ALA A 71 31.05 8.79 -23.86
N ASP A 72 30.47 9.15 -25.00
CA ASP A 72 29.62 10.32 -25.11
C ASP A 72 28.20 10.08 -24.53
N PRO A 73 27.81 10.70 -23.39
CA PRO A 73 26.50 10.52 -22.80
C PRO A 73 25.37 11.02 -23.71
N ASP A 74 25.61 12.04 -24.55
CA ASP A 74 24.56 12.67 -25.37
C ASP A 74 24.05 11.78 -26.50
N ARG A 75 24.71 10.64 -26.72
CA ARG A 75 24.29 9.61 -27.66
C ARG A 75 23.08 8.82 -27.16
N VAL A 76 22.80 8.84 -25.86
CA VAL A 76 21.64 8.13 -25.27
C VAL A 76 20.46 9.09 -25.12
N THR A 77 19.33 8.77 -25.75
CA THR A 77 18.09 9.56 -25.68
C THR A 77 17.14 9.03 -24.60
N ASP A 78 16.05 9.77 -24.35
CA ASP A 78 14.90 9.33 -23.52
C ASP A 78 15.22 9.00 -22.05
N LEU A 79 16.31 9.56 -21.54
CA LEU A 79 16.79 9.33 -20.20
C LEU A 79 15.78 9.74 -19.11
N ARG A 80 15.17 10.93 -19.25
CA ARG A 80 14.23 11.45 -18.25
C ARG A 80 12.94 10.64 -18.18
N LEU A 81 12.49 10.07 -19.31
CA LEU A 81 11.34 9.17 -19.34
C LEU A 81 11.67 7.91 -18.53
N SER A 82 12.85 7.33 -18.75
CA SER A 82 13.30 6.12 -18.04
C SER A 82 13.40 6.34 -16.52
N ILE A 83 13.87 7.50 -16.07
CA ILE A 83 13.93 7.83 -14.63
C ILE A 83 12.52 8.08 -14.06
N SER A 84 11.64 8.72 -14.83
CA SER A 84 10.26 8.98 -14.40
C SER A 84 9.49 7.68 -14.15
N ASP A 85 9.69 6.66 -14.97
CA ASP A 85 9.09 5.33 -14.77
C ASP A 85 9.57 4.63 -13.48
N LEU A 86 10.75 5.03 -12.99
CA LEU A 86 11.35 4.50 -11.76
C LEU A 86 11.07 5.38 -10.55
N TYR A 87 10.31 6.46 -10.68
CA TYR A 87 10.10 7.42 -9.60
C TYR A 87 9.47 6.74 -8.36
N PRO A 88 9.92 7.07 -7.13
CA PRO A 88 9.31 6.57 -5.90
C PRO A 88 7.82 6.88 -5.83
N GLN A 89 7.03 5.88 -5.44
CA GLN A 89 5.59 5.96 -5.27
C GLN A 89 5.23 5.78 -3.79
N THR A 90 4.11 6.36 -3.36
CA THR A 90 3.66 6.34 -1.96
C THR A 90 3.57 4.94 -1.35
N GLY A 91 3.21 3.92 -2.16
CA GLY A 91 3.06 2.53 -1.72
C GLY A 91 4.31 1.64 -1.85
N ASP A 92 5.46 2.17 -2.30
CA ASP A 92 6.65 1.33 -2.46
C ASP A 92 7.21 0.87 -1.09
N SER A 93 7.57 -0.41 -0.99
CA SER A 93 8.34 -0.98 0.12
C SER A 93 9.81 -0.57 0.07
N ALA A 94 10.56 -0.77 1.17
CA ALA A 94 12.00 -0.48 1.17
C ALA A 94 12.75 -1.29 0.09
N GLU A 95 12.37 -2.56 -0.11
CA GLU A 95 12.96 -3.42 -1.15
C GLU A 95 12.68 -2.89 -2.56
N GLN A 96 11.44 -2.48 -2.84
CA GLN A 96 11.05 -1.89 -4.12
C GLN A 96 11.77 -0.57 -4.40
N LEU A 97 11.91 0.29 -3.39
CA LEU A 97 12.66 1.55 -3.50
C LEU A 97 14.14 1.30 -3.75
N GLN A 98 14.71 0.27 -3.11
CA GLN A 98 16.10 -0.13 -3.34
C GLN A 98 16.32 -0.65 -4.77
N ASP A 99 15.41 -1.47 -5.30
CA ASP A 99 15.44 -1.91 -6.71
C ASP A 99 15.32 -0.72 -7.66
N LYS A 100 14.35 0.16 -7.44
CA LYS A 100 14.16 1.37 -8.26
C LYS A 100 15.40 2.26 -8.25
N GLN A 101 16.00 2.48 -7.08
CA GLN A 101 17.23 3.25 -6.94
C GLN A 101 18.39 2.60 -7.72
N TYR A 102 18.55 1.28 -7.61
CA TYR A 102 19.58 0.54 -8.36
C TYR A 102 19.36 0.64 -9.87
N ARG A 103 18.11 0.49 -10.34
CA ARG A 103 17.75 0.59 -11.75
C ARG A 103 17.85 2.01 -12.30
N ALA A 104 17.69 3.03 -11.46
CA ALA A 104 17.83 4.43 -11.84
C ALA A 104 19.31 4.86 -11.93
N ALA A 105 20.21 4.21 -11.18
CA ALA A 105 21.63 4.54 -11.10
C ALA A 105 22.37 4.71 -12.46
N PRO A 106 22.20 3.85 -13.50
CA PRO A 106 22.91 4.04 -14.76
C PRO A 106 22.42 5.31 -15.49
N TYR A 107 21.12 5.63 -15.38
CA TYR A 107 20.57 6.85 -15.96
C TYR A 107 21.03 8.10 -15.21
N LEU A 108 21.10 8.04 -13.88
CA LEU A 108 21.65 9.13 -13.07
C LEU A 108 23.13 9.39 -13.40
N ALA A 109 23.93 8.34 -13.61
CA ALA A 109 25.32 8.47 -14.01
C ALA A 109 25.46 9.16 -15.39
N LEU A 110 24.60 8.81 -16.35
CA LEU A 110 24.62 9.42 -17.67
C LEU A 110 24.21 10.90 -17.62
N MET A 111 23.20 11.24 -16.81
CA MET A 111 22.80 12.62 -16.57
C MET A 111 23.93 13.42 -15.90
N ALA A 112 24.56 12.88 -14.87
CA ALA A 112 25.69 13.51 -14.20
C ALA A 112 26.88 13.72 -15.15
N ALA A 113 27.13 12.78 -16.06
CA ALA A 113 28.18 12.93 -17.07
C ALA A 113 27.86 14.04 -18.10
N HIS A 114 26.60 14.19 -18.50
CA HIS A 114 26.14 15.32 -19.32
C HIS A 114 26.31 16.65 -18.58
N GLU A 115 25.82 16.72 -17.34
CA GLU A 115 25.90 17.92 -16.49
C GLU A 115 27.36 18.33 -16.21
N ALA A 116 28.27 17.36 -16.06
CA ALA A 116 29.69 17.64 -15.91
C ALA A 116 30.31 18.30 -17.16
N ARG A 117 29.76 18.05 -18.36
CA ARG A 117 30.26 18.62 -19.63
C ARG A 117 29.68 20.00 -19.92
N TYR A 118 28.38 20.19 -19.66
CA TYR A 118 27.66 21.39 -20.11
C TYR A 118 27.06 22.24 -18.99
N GLY A 119 27.15 21.76 -17.74
CA GLY A 119 26.41 22.30 -16.60
C GLY A 119 24.97 21.77 -16.55
N ALA A 120 24.32 21.97 -15.40
CA ALA A 120 22.90 21.70 -15.25
C ALA A 120 22.06 22.79 -15.96
N GLU A 121 21.08 22.36 -16.72
CA GLU A 121 20.15 23.26 -17.42
C GLU A 121 19.26 24.01 -16.41
N GLN A 122 19.17 25.33 -16.51
CA GLN A 122 18.35 26.13 -15.59
C GLN A 122 16.87 25.76 -15.69
N GLY A 123 16.24 25.56 -14.54
CA GLY A 123 14.82 25.21 -14.45
C GLY A 123 14.52 23.75 -14.75
N VAL A 124 15.56 22.92 -14.97
CA VAL A 124 15.40 21.49 -15.17
C VAL A 124 16.00 20.71 -14.02
N VAL A 125 15.30 19.65 -13.64
CA VAL A 125 15.69 18.75 -12.57
C VAL A 125 16.98 18.01 -12.95
N ASP A 126 17.98 18.10 -12.09
CA ASP A 126 19.32 17.51 -12.28
C ASP A 126 19.46 16.12 -11.65
N SER A 127 20.60 15.47 -11.93
CA SER A 127 20.92 14.13 -11.42
C SER A 127 20.93 14.07 -9.89
N HIS A 128 21.40 15.12 -9.24
CA HIS A 128 21.50 15.22 -7.79
C HIS A 128 20.12 15.29 -7.13
N TYR A 129 19.17 16.03 -7.70
CA TYR A 129 17.79 16.05 -7.23
C TYR A 129 17.18 14.64 -7.24
N TYR A 130 17.27 13.92 -8.36
CA TYR A 130 16.69 12.58 -8.44
C TYR A 130 17.35 11.63 -7.44
N GLN A 131 18.67 11.71 -7.30
CA GLN A 131 19.41 10.93 -6.31
C GLN A 131 18.91 11.21 -4.88
N GLN A 132 18.68 12.47 -4.52
CA GLN A 132 18.12 12.85 -3.23
C GLN A 132 16.70 12.31 -3.02
N ILE A 133 15.85 12.34 -4.06
CA ILE A 133 14.48 11.79 -3.99
C ILE A 133 14.50 10.29 -3.66
N PHE A 134 15.31 9.50 -4.37
CA PHE A 134 15.44 8.06 -4.10
C PHE A 134 15.97 7.79 -2.70
N GLN A 135 17.04 8.48 -2.29
CA GLN A 135 17.65 8.31 -0.97
C GLN A 135 16.67 8.68 0.15
N LYS A 136 15.97 9.80 0.01
CA LYS A 136 15.00 10.26 1.00
C LYS A 136 13.83 9.28 1.11
N ALA A 137 13.27 8.83 -0.02
CA ALA A 137 12.17 7.87 -0.01
C ALA A 137 12.57 6.56 0.69
N LEU A 138 13.72 5.99 0.32
CA LEU A 138 14.23 4.76 0.92
C LEU A 138 14.49 4.92 2.43
N ALA A 139 15.17 6.00 2.83
CA ALA A 139 15.46 6.26 4.23
C ALA A 139 14.18 6.44 5.06
N THR A 140 13.20 7.19 4.55
CA THR A 140 11.89 7.34 5.20
C THR A 140 11.20 5.99 5.37
N ARG A 141 11.14 5.17 4.32
CA ARG A 141 10.49 3.86 4.39
C ARG A 141 11.19 2.91 5.36
N GLN A 142 12.52 2.86 5.36
CA GLN A 142 13.30 2.06 6.30
C GLN A 142 13.08 2.47 7.77
N ARG A 143 12.97 3.77 8.06
CA ARG A 143 12.65 4.27 9.41
C ARG A 143 11.28 3.79 9.88
N ILE A 144 10.28 3.87 9.00
CA ILE A 144 8.92 3.41 9.30
C ILE A 144 8.89 1.89 9.50
N GLU A 145 9.55 1.11 8.63
CA GLU A 145 9.63 -0.35 8.77
C GLU A 145 10.37 -0.77 10.06
N ALA A 146 11.45 -0.07 10.42
CA ALA A 146 12.17 -0.31 11.67
C ALA A 146 11.31 -0.02 12.90
N LEU A 147 10.58 1.10 12.90
CA LEU A 147 9.60 1.40 13.95
C LEU A 147 8.52 0.31 14.02
N LYS A 148 7.97 -0.11 12.87
CA LYS A 148 7.00 -1.20 12.79
C LYS A 148 7.56 -2.53 13.33
N ALA A 149 8.87 -2.78 13.25
CA ALA A 149 9.48 -4.00 13.78
C ALA A 149 9.54 -4.05 15.32
N CYS A 150 9.44 -2.90 15.99
CA CYS A 150 9.40 -2.82 17.45
C CYS A 150 8.05 -3.21 18.06
N PHE A 151 6.99 -3.31 17.24
CA PHE A 151 5.64 -3.59 17.73
C PHE A 151 5.34 -5.09 17.75
N THR A 152 4.67 -5.52 18.81
CA THR A 152 4.00 -6.83 18.84
C THR A 152 2.77 -6.77 17.94
N ASP A 153 2.54 -7.83 17.17
CA ASP A 153 1.30 -7.97 16.40
C ASP A 153 0.12 -7.95 17.38
N LEU A 154 -0.81 -7.00 17.20
CA LEU A 154 -2.08 -7.10 17.89
C LEU A 154 -2.93 -8.17 17.20
N PRO A 155 -3.79 -8.87 17.96
CA PRO A 155 -4.54 -9.99 17.43
C PRO A 155 -5.59 -9.61 16.39
N LEU A 156 -5.84 -8.31 16.16
CA LEU A 156 -6.93 -7.85 15.31
C LEU A 156 -6.58 -6.64 14.45
N GLY A 157 -6.92 -6.78 13.16
CA GLY A 157 -6.77 -5.76 12.14
C GLY A 157 -7.35 -6.23 10.81
N TYR A 158 -7.79 -5.27 9.99
CA TYR A 158 -8.49 -5.55 8.73
C TYR A 158 -7.72 -4.93 7.58
N ARG A 159 -7.63 -5.57 6.43
CA ARG A 159 -7.17 -4.92 5.20
C ARG A 159 -8.25 -5.08 4.15
N LEU A 160 -8.69 -3.97 3.55
CA LEU A 160 -9.48 -4.04 2.32
C LEU A 160 -8.55 -4.59 1.24
N CYS A 161 -8.89 -5.75 0.68
CA CYS A 161 -8.16 -6.34 -0.42
C CYS A 161 -8.91 -6.05 -1.71
N THR A 162 -8.19 -5.73 -2.77
CA THR A 162 -8.78 -5.40 -4.07
C THR A 162 -9.23 -6.63 -4.87
N THR A 163 -9.38 -7.79 -4.23
CA THR A 163 -9.76 -9.03 -4.90
C THR A 163 -11.26 -9.25 -4.88
N ALA A 164 -11.79 -9.81 -5.97
CA ALA A 164 -13.19 -10.22 -6.06
C ALA A 164 -13.56 -11.25 -4.97
N ILE A 165 -14.79 -11.14 -4.47
CA ILE A 165 -15.38 -12.13 -3.55
C ILE A 165 -15.46 -13.50 -4.24
N LYS A 166 -14.97 -14.54 -3.55
CA LYS A 166 -15.01 -15.92 -4.05
C LYS A 166 -16.18 -16.74 -3.49
N HIS A 167 -16.64 -16.39 -2.29
CA HIS A 167 -17.69 -17.13 -1.59
C HIS A 167 -18.70 -16.19 -0.92
N PRO A 168 -19.99 -16.56 -0.84
CA PRO A 168 -21.06 -15.74 -0.27
C PRO A 168 -20.80 -15.22 1.15
N TRP A 169 -20.15 -16.02 1.99
CA TRP A 169 -19.86 -15.71 3.39
C TRP A 169 -18.52 -14.99 3.59
N GLN A 170 -17.76 -14.66 2.54
CA GLN A 170 -16.48 -13.98 2.72
C GLN A 170 -16.68 -12.60 3.38
N SER A 171 -15.70 -12.10 4.13
CA SER A 171 -15.81 -10.76 4.71
C SER A 171 -15.74 -9.69 3.61
N HIS A 172 -16.60 -8.68 3.66
CA HIS A 172 -16.62 -7.58 2.69
C HIS A 172 -17.33 -6.34 3.23
N TRP A 173 -17.15 -5.22 2.53
CA TRP A 173 -17.84 -3.96 2.81
C TRP A 173 -18.87 -3.65 1.73
N GLY A 174 -20.04 -3.18 2.15
CA GLY A 174 -21.19 -2.97 1.28
C GLY A 174 -21.56 -4.22 0.48
N GLY A 175 -22.16 -4.02 -0.69
CA GLY A 175 -22.38 -5.10 -1.64
C GLY A 175 -23.66 -5.92 -1.42
N LEU A 176 -23.76 -7.05 -2.12
CA LEU A 176 -24.92 -7.94 -2.01
C LEU A 176 -24.86 -8.72 -0.70
N PRO A 177 -25.86 -8.60 0.20
CA PRO A 177 -25.98 -9.50 1.33
C PRO A 177 -26.37 -10.89 0.84
N TRP A 178 -25.75 -11.91 1.44
CA TRP A 178 -26.09 -13.30 1.20
C TRP A 178 -26.68 -13.90 2.47
N LEU A 179 -27.81 -14.61 2.35
CA LEU A 179 -28.42 -15.30 3.47
C LEU A 179 -28.44 -16.81 3.26
N PRO A 180 -28.34 -17.62 4.33
CA PRO A 180 -28.55 -19.06 4.22
C PRO A 180 -29.96 -19.37 3.69
N SER A 181 -30.05 -20.09 2.57
CA SER A 181 -31.30 -20.46 1.88
C SER A 181 -32.30 -21.23 2.75
N LYS A 182 -31.80 -21.95 3.76
CA LYS A 182 -32.60 -22.78 4.67
C LYS A 182 -32.91 -22.08 6.00
N ALA A 183 -32.34 -20.90 6.25
CA ALA A 183 -32.65 -20.13 7.44
C ALA A 183 -34.02 -19.47 7.29
N PRO A 184 -34.76 -19.27 8.40
CA PRO A 184 -35.93 -18.41 8.38
C PRO A 184 -35.54 -17.01 7.89
N ALA A 185 -36.39 -16.41 7.06
CA ALA A 185 -36.16 -15.05 6.59
C ALA A 185 -36.05 -14.11 7.80
N PRO A 186 -34.95 -13.33 7.93
CA PRO A 186 -34.80 -12.42 9.04
C PRO A 186 -35.81 -11.28 8.89
N ALA A 187 -36.35 -10.81 10.01
CA ALA A 187 -37.27 -9.67 10.06
C ALA A 187 -36.50 -8.34 9.92
N LEU A 188 -35.82 -8.14 8.80
CA LEU A 188 -35.13 -6.89 8.47
C LEU A 188 -36.09 -5.94 7.75
N ALA A 189 -36.05 -4.67 8.16
CA ALA A 189 -36.82 -3.63 7.51
C ALA A 189 -36.32 -3.38 6.06
N PRO A 190 -37.21 -3.05 5.11
CA PRO A 190 -36.87 -2.91 3.69
C PRO A 190 -35.92 -1.74 3.35
N GLU A 191 -35.85 -0.72 4.20
CA GLU A 191 -34.97 0.45 4.09
C GLU A 191 -33.51 0.14 4.41
N LEU A 192 -33.26 -0.93 5.17
CA LEU A 192 -31.91 -1.30 5.62
C LEU A 192 -31.02 -1.73 4.45
N ARG A 193 -29.73 -1.42 4.56
CA ARG A 193 -28.68 -1.80 3.61
C ARG A 193 -27.54 -2.46 4.35
N LEU A 194 -26.94 -3.48 3.74
CA LEU A 194 -25.74 -4.11 4.28
C LEU A 194 -24.59 -3.09 4.28
N LEU A 195 -24.11 -2.75 5.47
CA LEU A 195 -22.91 -1.95 5.68
C LEU A 195 -21.66 -2.82 5.52
N CYS A 196 -21.62 -3.95 6.21
CA CYS A 196 -20.52 -4.91 6.10
C CYS A 196 -20.91 -6.31 6.53
N GLN A 197 -20.08 -7.26 6.11
CA GLN A 197 -20.16 -8.66 6.48
C GLN A 197 -18.80 -9.12 7.01
N LEU A 198 -18.78 -9.76 8.18
CA LEU A 198 -17.58 -10.23 8.87
C LEU A 198 -17.67 -11.73 9.13
N HIS A 199 -16.77 -12.50 8.55
CA HIS A 199 -16.67 -13.96 8.72
C HIS A 199 -15.58 -14.28 9.72
N PHE A 200 -15.98 -14.83 10.86
CA PHE A 200 -15.09 -14.96 11.99
C PHE A 200 -14.08 -16.12 11.87
N ASP A 201 -14.41 -17.18 11.12
CA ASP A 201 -13.48 -18.31 10.92
C ASP A 201 -12.21 -17.88 10.16
N ALA A 202 -12.27 -16.74 9.46
CA ALA A 202 -11.14 -16.18 8.73
C ALA A 202 -10.20 -15.34 9.63
N LEU A 203 -10.52 -15.13 10.91
CA LEU A 203 -9.62 -14.51 11.86
C LEU A 203 -8.56 -15.49 12.34
N ALA A 204 -7.32 -15.02 12.38
CA ALA A 204 -6.21 -15.74 12.99
C ALA A 204 -5.84 -15.09 14.33
N GLY A 205 -5.43 -15.91 15.30
CA GLY A 205 -4.87 -15.44 16.57
C GLY A 205 -5.89 -15.20 17.70
N PRO A 206 -5.42 -14.81 18.90
CA PRO A 206 -6.25 -14.71 20.09
C PRO A 206 -7.04 -13.40 20.16
N HIS A 207 -8.35 -13.43 19.97
CA HIS A 207 -9.19 -12.23 19.98
C HIS A 207 -10.47 -12.38 20.82
N PRO A 208 -11.10 -11.28 21.28
CA PRO A 208 -12.33 -11.33 22.07
C PRO A 208 -13.61 -11.54 21.23
N LEU A 209 -13.51 -11.47 19.91
CA LEU A 209 -14.61 -11.74 18.96
C LEU A 209 -14.95 -13.25 18.93
N PRO A 210 -16.14 -13.64 18.43
CA PRO A 210 -16.46 -15.05 18.20
C PRO A 210 -15.39 -15.75 17.37
N SER A 211 -15.14 -17.03 17.65
CA SER A 211 -14.16 -17.84 16.91
C SER A 211 -14.69 -18.35 15.57
N THR A 212 -16.01 -18.33 15.40
CA THR A 212 -16.68 -18.81 14.19
C THR A 212 -17.92 -17.98 13.87
N GLY A 213 -18.46 -18.14 12.67
CA GLY A 213 -19.75 -17.58 12.28
C GLY A 213 -19.65 -16.33 11.43
N LEU A 214 -20.81 -15.79 11.05
CA LEU A 214 -20.93 -14.64 10.16
C LEU A 214 -21.75 -13.54 10.82
N LEU A 215 -21.15 -12.36 10.98
CA LEU A 215 -21.85 -11.14 11.37
C LEU A 215 -22.21 -10.34 10.13
N GLN A 216 -23.47 -9.97 9.99
CA GLN A 216 -23.94 -9.05 8.95
C GLN A 216 -24.50 -7.81 9.61
N VAL A 217 -23.95 -6.66 9.26
CA VAL A 217 -24.28 -5.37 9.86
C VAL A 217 -25.05 -4.56 8.84
N PHE A 218 -26.22 -4.08 9.23
CA PHE A 218 -27.12 -3.30 8.41
C PHE A 218 -27.31 -1.91 8.98
N VAL A 219 -27.43 -0.94 8.07
CA VAL A 219 -27.62 0.48 8.38
C VAL A 219 -28.78 1.03 7.55
N ASP A 220 -29.46 2.03 8.07
CA ASP A 220 -30.38 2.86 7.30
C ASP A 220 -29.60 4.04 6.69
N PRO A 221 -29.46 4.12 5.35
CA PRO A 221 -28.78 5.24 4.68
C PRO A 221 -29.45 6.59 4.87
N GLU A 222 -30.77 6.67 4.96
CA GLU A 222 -31.45 7.96 5.14
C GLU A 222 -31.14 8.53 6.53
N ALA A 223 -31.11 7.66 7.55
CA ALA A 223 -30.64 8.03 8.88
C ALA A 223 -29.16 8.45 8.90
N LEU A 224 -28.33 7.94 7.99
CA LEU A 224 -26.93 8.38 7.84
C LEU A 224 -26.81 9.81 7.29
N GLU A 225 -27.69 10.21 6.37
CA GLU A 225 -27.70 11.56 5.80
C GLU A 225 -28.28 12.59 6.77
N VAL A 226 -29.36 12.25 7.46
CA VAL A 226 -30.04 13.14 8.43
C VAL A 226 -29.16 13.40 9.65
N ALA A 227 -28.44 12.40 10.16
CA ALA A 227 -27.56 12.56 11.31
C ALA A 227 -26.45 13.60 11.05
N ALA A 228 -25.92 13.67 9.82
CA ALA A 228 -24.91 14.66 9.44
C ALA A 228 -25.41 16.12 9.45
N GLN A 229 -26.74 16.32 9.53
CA GLN A 229 -27.39 17.63 9.50
C GLN A 229 -27.98 18.04 10.86
N ASP A 230 -27.79 17.25 11.93
CA ASP A 230 -28.32 17.56 13.27
C ASP A 230 -27.59 18.76 13.90
N PRO A 231 -28.27 19.90 14.11
CA PRO A 231 -27.66 21.11 14.67
C PRO A 231 -27.48 21.06 16.21
N SER A 232 -27.92 19.99 16.88
CA SER A 232 -27.92 19.87 18.34
C SER A 232 -26.85 18.92 18.92
N GLY A 233 -26.18 18.13 18.08
CA GLY A 233 -25.09 17.22 18.45
C GLY A 233 -23.69 17.84 18.36
N ASP A 234 -22.65 17.13 18.81
CA ASP A 234 -21.27 17.50 18.47
C ASP A 234 -21.10 17.34 16.95
N PRO A 235 -20.88 18.41 16.18
CA PRO A 235 -20.80 18.33 14.71
C PRO A 235 -19.62 17.48 14.23
N ARG A 236 -18.71 17.11 15.14
CA ARG A 236 -17.54 16.27 14.85
C ARG A 236 -17.82 14.78 15.04
N CYS A 237 -18.94 14.37 15.64
CA CYS A 237 -19.18 12.96 15.99
C CYS A 237 -20.67 12.57 16.05
N HIS A 238 -21.05 11.51 15.33
CA HIS A 238 -22.42 10.96 15.33
C HIS A 238 -22.43 9.47 15.63
N HIS A 239 -23.37 9.03 16.49
CA HIS A 239 -23.56 7.62 16.83
C HIS A 239 -24.87 7.10 16.27
N GLN A 240 -24.83 5.97 15.59
CA GLN A 240 -26.00 5.31 15.03
C GLN A 240 -26.07 3.85 15.50
N PRO A 241 -27.17 3.45 16.17
CA PRO A 241 -27.44 2.04 16.44
C PRO A 241 -27.58 1.26 15.13
N LEU A 242 -27.07 0.03 15.11
CA LEU A 242 -27.06 -0.81 13.92
C LEU A 242 -28.01 -2.00 14.08
N THR A 243 -28.55 -2.46 12.94
CA THR A 243 -29.30 -3.71 12.89
C THR A 243 -28.34 -4.83 12.50
N VAL A 244 -28.33 -5.93 13.24
CA VAL A 244 -27.31 -6.96 13.08
C VAL A 244 -27.94 -8.34 12.98
N LEU A 245 -27.41 -9.17 12.09
CA LEU A 245 -27.66 -10.61 12.06
C LEU A 245 -26.37 -11.35 12.39
N TYR A 246 -26.47 -12.32 13.29
CA TYR A 246 -25.35 -13.18 13.63
C TYR A 246 -25.70 -14.64 13.36
N TRP A 247 -24.90 -15.28 12.51
CA TRP A 247 -25.04 -16.67 12.11
C TRP A 247 -23.90 -17.49 12.75
N PRO A 248 -24.14 -18.19 13.86
CA PRO A 248 -23.08 -18.94 14.55
C PRO A 248 -22.59 -20.15 13.73
N GLU A 249 -23.46 -20.70 12.87
CA GLU A 249 -23.17 -21.83 11.99
C GLU A 249 -23.48 -21.45 10.54
N LEU A 250 -22.59 -21.82 9.62
CA LEU A 250 -22.70 -21.49 8.20
C LEU A 250 -22.93 -22.75 7.36
N PRO A 251 -23.83 -22.70 6.35
CA PRO A 251 -23.92 -23.77 5.37
C PRO A 251 -22.59 -24.00 4.65
N ALA A 252 -22.21 -25.27 4.49
CA ALA A 252 -20.91 -25.64 3.91
C ALA A 252 -20.81 -25.36 2.39
N SER A 253 -21.93 -25.24 1.67
CA SER A 253 -21.95 -25.07 0.21
C SER A 253 -22.37 -23.66 -0.21
N PRO A 254 -21.70 -23.02 -1.18
CA PRO A 254 -22.15 -21.75 -1.78
C PRO A 254 -23.58 -21.81 -2.36
N SER A 255 -24.04 -22.98 -2.80
CA SER A 255 -25.40 -23.17 -3.34
C SER A 255 -26.49 -23.06 -2.28
N ASP A 256 -26.15 -23.18 -1.00
CA ASP A 256 -27.06 -23.01 0.12
C ASP A 256 -27.20 -21.54 0.55
N TRP A 257 -26.77 -20.59 -0.29
CA TRP A 257 -26.87 -19.16 -0.05
C TRP A 257 -27.68 -18.46 -1.15
N GLN A 258 -28.48 -17.48 -0.74
CA GLN A 258 -29.28 -16.65 -1.64
C GLN A 258 -28.88 -15.18 -1.54
N PRO A 259 -28.66 -14.49 -2.68
CA PRO A 259 -28.36 -13.08 -2.69
C PRO A 259 -29.63 -12.25 -2.46
N MET A 260 -29.54 -11.23 -1.60
CA MET A 260 -30.65 -10.38 -1.19
C MET A 260 -30.48 -8.96 -1.75
N ALA A 261 -30.73 -8.81 -3.05
CA ALA A 261 -30.49 -7.56 -3.78
C ALA A 261 -31.25 -6.33 -3.23
N GLN A 262 -32.35 -6.55 -2.52
CA GLN A 262 -33.15 -5.51 -1.87
C GLN A 262 -32.41 -4.75 -0.76
N TRP A 263 -31.44 -5.39 -0.08
CA TRP A 263 -30.66 -4.77 0.99
C TRP A 263 -29.24 -4.41 0.54
N GLN A 264 -28.98 -4.38 -0.76
CA GLN A 264 -27.68 -3.98 -1.30
C GLN A 264 -27.48 -2.47 -1.13
N LEU A 265 -26.39 -2.07 -0.49
CA LEU A 265 -25.98 -0.68 -0.44
C LEU A 265 -25.62 -0.19 -1.86
N ARG A 266 -26.32 0.83 -2.36
CA ARG A 266 -26.12 1.39 -3.72
C ARG A 266 -25.43 2.76 -3.70
N GLY A 267 -25.50 3.49 -2.58
CA GLY A 267 -24.94 4.83 -2.40
C GLY A 267 -23.42 4.86 -2.30
N SER A 268 -22.85 6.06 -2.36
CA SER A 268 -21.41 6.32 -2.18
C SER A 268 -21.02 6.70 -0.74
N GLU A 269 -21.99 7.04 0.12
CA GLU A 269 -21.73 7.54 1.49
C GLU A 269 -20.96 6.55 2.38
N CYS A 270 -21.02 5.25 2.04
CA CYS A 270 -20.27 4.18 2.71
C CYS A 270 -19.48 3.34 1.69
N ARG A 271 -18.94 3.94 0.63
CA ARG A 271 -17.92 3.26 -0.19
C ARG A 271 -16.56 3.47 0.45
N LEU A 272 -15.62 2.52 0.25
CA LEU A 272 -14.25 2.61 0.78
C LEU A 272 -13.23 3.03 -0.30
N SER A 273 -13.68 3.21 -1.53
CA SER A 273 -12.80 3.44 -2.67
C SER A 273 -13.54 4.18 -3.79
N ASP A 274 -12.81 5.00 -4.54
CA ASP A 274 -13.25 5.62 -5.81
C ASP A 274 -13.44 4.60 -6.95
N LEU A 275 -13.39 3.30 -6.64
CA LEU A 275 -13.56 2.24 -7.62
C LEU A 275 -14.98 2.23 -8.19
N PRO A 276 -15.11 1.86 -9.47
CA PRO A 276 -16.39 1.87 -10.16
C PRO A 276 -17.41 0.98 -9.44
N PRO A 277 -18.69 1.40 -9.38
CA PRO A 277 -19.75 0.61 -8.78
C PRO A 277 -19.86 -0.77 -9.44
N GLY A 278 -19.71 -1.84 -8.66
CA GLY A 278 -20.00 -3.22 -9.10
C GLY A 278 -18.91 -4.25 -8.79
N GLU A 279 -17.67 -3.84 -8.52
CA GLU A 279 -16.62 -4.76 -8.09
C GLU A 279 -16.64 -4.94 -6.57
N LEU A 280 -17.20 -6.06 -6.11
CA LEU A 280 -17.20 -6.43 -4.71
C LEU A 280 -15.79 -6.79 -4.25
N GLN A 281 -15.29 -6.06 -3.26
CA GLN A 281 -13.97 -6.29 -2.69
C GLN A 281 -14.04 -7.09 -1.39
N ALA A 282 -13.24 -8.14 -1.33
CA ALA A 282 -13.06 -8.91 -0.12
C ALA A 282 -12.23 -8.13 0.92
N ILE A 283 -12.57 -8.33 2.19
CA ILE A 283 -11.73 -7.93 3.31
C ILE A 283 -10.90 -9.15 3.74
N SER A 284 -9.60 -8.94 3.94
CA SER A 284 -8.71 -9.92 4.55
C SER A 284 -8.42 -9.53 5.99
N TRP A 285 -8.49 -10.52 6.88
CA TRP A 285 -8.07 -10.40 8.27
C TRP A 285 -6.56 -10.52 8.33
N GLN A 286 -5.89 -9.50 8.87
CA GLN A 286 -4.45 -9.53 9.07
C GLN A 286 -4.11 -8.97 10.46
N PRO A 287 -3.21 -9.63 11.21
CA PRO A 287 -2.66 -9.04 12.42
C PRO A 287 -2.07 -7.67 12.07
N ARG A 288 -2.47 -6.63 12.80
CA ARG A 288 -1.95 -5.28 12.62
C ARG A 288 -0.91 -5.01 13.68
N ARG A 289 0.21 -4.43 13.27
CA ARG A 289 1.12 -3.75 14.18
C ARG A 289 0.51 -2.38 14.46
N GLN A 290 0.03 -2.17 15.68
CA GLN A 290 -0.53 -0.88 16.09
C GLN A 290 0.49 -0.13 16.93
N LEU A 291 0.53 1.17 16.73
CA LEU A 291 1.30 2.08 17.53
C LEU A 291 0.50 2.37 18.80
N ASP A 292 1.01 2.00 19.97
CA ASP A 292 0.44 2.58 21.17
C ASP A 292 0.96 4.02 21.30
N GLY A 293 0.09 5.01 21.13
CA GLY A 293 0.45 6.42 21.28
C GLY A 293 1.03 6.75 22.66
N GLN A 294 0.72 5.96 23.69
CA GLN A 294 1.28 6.12 25.03
C GLN A 294 2.71 5.58 25.16
N HIS A 295 3.13 4.70 24.25
CA HIS A 295 4.46 4.08 24.25
C HIS A 295 5.30 4.44 23.02
N LEU A 296 4.81 5.29 22.11
CA LEU A 296 5.51 5.72 20.90
C LEU A 296 6.89 6.28 21.23
N ASP A 297 6.96 7.23 22.16
CA ASP A 297 8.21 7.88 22.55
C ASP A 297 9.20 6.87 23.17
N ALA A 298 8.70 5.93 23.97
CA ALA A 298 9.51 4.87 24.55
C ALA A 298 10.05 3.92 23.47
N GLN A 299 9.23 3.54 22.49
CA GLN A 299 9.66 2.69 21.38
C GLN A 299 10.63 3.42 20.44
N MET A 300 10.38 4.69 20.11
CA MET A 300 11.31 5.52 19.35
C MET A 300 12.67 5.66 20.05
N ALA A 301 12.68 5.73 21.39
CA ALA A 301 13.92 5.78 22.16
C ALA A 301 14.76 4.50 22.00
N THR A 302 14.15 3.34 21.74
CA THR A 302 14.87 2.07 21.49
C THR A 302 15.56 2.02 20.13
N LEU A 303 15.10 2.82 19.16
CA LEU A 303 15.67 2.84 17.81
C LEU A 303 17.00 3.61 17.77
N PRO A 304 17.98 3.16 16.97
CA PRO A 304 19.16 3.96 16.62
C PRO A 304 18.75 5.32 16.03
N ALA A 305 19.49 6.38 16.34
CA ALA A 305 19.12 7.75 15.95
C ALA A 305 18.85 7.94 14.44
N HIS A 306 19.58 7.21 13.57
CA HIS A 306 19.42 7.28 12.12
C HIS A 306 18.15 6.58 11.59
N LEU A 307 17.57 5.67 12.39
CA LEU A 307 16.33 4.93 12.07
C LEU A 307 15.08 5.53 12.73
N ARG A 308 15.23 6.61 13.51
CA ARG A 308 14.07 7.29 14.10
C ARG A 308 13.31 8.07 13.01
N PRO A 309 12.00 7.81 12.81
CA PRO A 309 11.18 8.63 11.94
C PRO A 309 11.11 10.08 12.43
N ASP A 310 11.05 11.03 11.51
CA ASP A 310 10.72 12.42 11.83
C ASP A 310 9.19 12.61 11.87
N ALA A 311 8.75 13.77 12.39
CA ALA A 311 7.33 14.07 12.54
C ALA A 311 6.56 14.02 11.21
N LYS A 312 7.21 14.43 10.11
CA LYS A 312 6.59 14.39 8.78
C LYS A 312 6.43 12.95 8.28
N ALA A 313 7.44 12.10 8.45
CA ALA A 313 7.36 10.70 8.08
C ALA A 313 6.28 9.96 8.86
N LEU A 314 6.10 10.30 10.15
CA LEU A 314 5.01 9.76 10.97
C LEU A 314 3.65 10.26 10.48
N ASP A 315 3.51 11.56 10.21
CA ASP A 315 2.27 12.14 9.69
C ASP A 315 1.90 11.56 8.31
N ASP A 316 2.86 11.50 7.37
CA ASP A 316 2.68 10.90 6.05
C ASP A 316 2.25 9.42 6.15
N GLU A 317 2.80 8.67 7.11
CA GLU A 317 2.42 7.26 7.32
C GLU A 317 1.06 7.12 8.05
N LEU A 318 0.68 8.06 8.91
CA LEU A 318 -0.67 8.14 9.48
C LEU A 318 -1.71 8.46 8.39
N GLN A 319 -1.34 9.34 7.44
CA GLN A 319 -2.19 9.80 6.33
C GLN A 319 -2.12 8.92 5.08
N SER A 320 -1.18 7.97 4.98
CA SER A 320 -1.09 7.07 3.83
C SER A 320 -2.20 6.02 3.84
N TYR A 321 -2.82 5.79 5.00
CA TYR A 321 -3.77 4.71 5.26
C TYR A 321 -3.21 3.30 4.94
N ASP A 322 -1.91 3.19 4.64
CA ASP A 322 -1.19 1.96 4.33
C ASP A 322 -0.75 1.28 5.64
N PHE A 323 -1.75 0.80 6.39
CA PHE A 323 -1.71 -0.38 7.27
C PHE A 323 -0.48 -0.58 8.18
N GLY A 324 -0.12 0.37 9.06
CA GLY A 324 0.78 -0.05 10.16
C GLY A 324 1.19 0.92 11.27
N LEU A 325 0.72 2.18 11.30
CA LEU A 325 0.96 3.07 12.45
C LEU A 325 -0.34 3.67 13.00
N LEU A 326 -1.48 3.00 12.82
CA LEU A 326 -2.69 3.48 13.46
C LEU A 326 -2.54 3.38 14.98
N PRO A 327 -2.92 4.45 15.72
CA PRO A 327 -2.92 4.41 17.17
C PRO A 327 -3.79 3.25 17.65
N GLN A 328 -3.44 2.66 18.81
CA GLN A 328 -4.39 1.86 19.55
C GLN A 328 -5.72 2.62 19.61
N LEU A 329 -6.79 1.93 19.23
CA LEU A 329 -8.18 2.41 19.31
C LEU A 329 -8.59 2.87 20.74
N GLY A 330 -7.68 2.78 21.71
CA GLY A 330 -7.87 3.18 23.10
C GLY A 330 -7.63 4.65 23.42
N SER A 331 -6.76 5.42 22.75
CA SER A 331 -6.51 6.81 23.20
C SER A 331 -7.15 7.87 22.31
N LEU A 332 -6.94 7.77 20.99
CA LEU A 332 -7.48 8.73 20.01
C LEU A 332 -8.92 8.45 19.57
N SER A 333 -9.45 7.26 19.85
CA SER A 333 -10.83 6.91 19.50
C SER A 333 -11.77 6.88 20.71
N GLN A 334 -11.26 6.75 21.94
CA GLN A 334 -12.09 6.74 23.16
C GLN A 334 -12.91 8.02 23.33
N GLU A 335 -12.39 9.17 22.90
CA GLU A 335 -13.13 10.44 22.95
C GLU A 335 -14.37 10.46 22.04
N TYR A 336 -14.35 9.66 20.97
CA TYR A 336 -15.43 9.54 20.01
C TYR A 336 -16.30 8.30 20.25
N LEU A 337 -15.96 7.39 21.17
CA LEU A 337 -16.79 6.21 21.41
C LEU A 337 -17.89 6.49 22.43
N PRO A 338 -19.06 5.85 22.30
CA PRO A 338 -20.03 5.85 23.38
C PRO A 338 -19.40 5.30 24.67
N LYS A 339 -19.76 5.89 25.81
CA LYS A 339 -19.15 5.55 27.11
C LYS A 339 -19.29 4.05 27.42
N GLY A 340 -18.16 3.40 27.69
CA GLY A 340 -18.11 1.97 28.05
C GLY A 340 -18.14 1.02 26.84
N HIS A 341 -18.09 1.53 25.61
CA HIS A 341 -17.93 0.72 24.41
C HIS A 341 -16.47 0.33 24.17
N LEU A 342 -16.27 -0.88 23.67
CA LEU A 342 -15.04 -1.36 23.08
C LEU A 342 -15.11 -1.20 21.57
N PRO A 343 -14.06 -0.66 20.94
CA PRO A 343 -13.96 -0.59 19.49
C PRO A 343 -13.76 -2.00 18.91
N LEU A 344 -14.55 -2.34 17.89
CA LEU A 344 -14.50 -3.64 17.22
C LEU A 344 -13.89 -3.54 15.81
N LEU A 345 -14.19 -2.45 15.10
CA LEU A 345 -13.70 -2.18 13.76
C LEU A 345 -13.50 -0.68 13.56
N HIS A 346 -12.39 -0.31 12.95
CA HIS A 346 -12.09 1.07 12.55
C HIS A 346 -11.78 1.11 11.07
N LEU A 347 -12.50 1.98 10.38
CA LEU A 347 -12.37 2.25 8.97
C LEU A 347 -12.13 3.75 8.80
N LEU A 348 -11.08 4.08 8.07
CA LEU A 348 -10.74 5.44 7.75
C LEU A 348 -11.13 5.69 6.30
N HIS A 349 -11.97 6.69 6.07
CA HIS A 349 -12.40 7.08 4.74
C HIS A 349 -11.80 8.45 4.38
N GLN A 350 -11.02 8.50 3.28
CA GLN A 350 -10.30 9.72 2.87
C GLN A 350 -11.20 10.94 2.67
N SER A 351 -12.45 10.74 2.24
CA SER A 351 -13.38 11.83 1.90
C SER A 351 -14.52 12.07 2.91
N TYR A 352 -14.70 11.19 3.91
CA TYR A 352 -15.91 11.20 4.77
C TYR A 352 -15.61 11.02 6.26
N GLY A 353 -14.34 11.17 6.67
CA GLY A 353 -13.92 11.02 8.06
C GLY A 353 -13.75 9.57 8.50
N ARG A 354 -13.87 9.33 9.81
CA ARG A 354 -13.63 8.02 10.44
C ARG A 354 -14.94 7.31 10.74
N LEU A 355 -14.94 6.00 10.56
CA LEU A 355 -16.05 5.09 10.81
C LEU A 355 -15.61 4.04 11.83
N LEU A 356 -16.26 4.02 12.99
CA LEU A 356 -15.92 3.17 14.12
C LEU A 356 -17.11 2.29 14.48
N LEU A 357 -17.00 0.97 14.34
CA LEU A 357 -17.94 0.05 14.94
C LEU A 357 -17.50 -0.26 16.36
N SER A 358 -18.43 -0.18 17.30
CA SER A 358 -18.16 -0.42 18.72
C SER A 358 -19.31 -1.13 19.41
N LEU A 359 -19.00 -1.82 20.49
CA LEU A 359 -19.97 -2.59 21.26
C LEU A 359 -19.74 -2.37 22.76
N PRO A 360 -20.77 -2.31 23.62
CA PRO A 360 -20.59 -2.25 25.07
C PRO A 360 -19.65 -3.35 25.56
N ALA A 361 -18.69 -3.03 26.43
CA ALA A 361 -17.70 -4.00 26.91
C ALA A 361 -18.34 -5.26 27.52
N GLN A 362 -19.44 -5.06 28.26
CA GLN A 362 -20.24 -6.11 28.88
C GLN A 362 -21.04 -6.99 27.90
N ALA A 363 -21.25 -6.51 26.68
CA ALA A 363 -21.97 -7.24 25.63
C ALA A 363 -21.02 -8.12 24.79
N LEU A 364 -19.70 -7.90 24.87
CA LEU A 364 -18.71 -8.71 24.15
C LEU A 364 -18.38 -9.98 24.95
N ALA A 365 -18.88 -11.12 24.49
CA ALA A 365 -18.79 -12.41 25.20
C ALA A 365 -18.50 -13.58 24.25
N GLY A 366 -17.59 -13.38 23.28
CA GLY A 366 -17.25 -14.39 22.27
C GLY A 366 -18.49 -14.84 21.50
N GLN A 367 -18.77 -16.15 21.49
CA GLN A 367 -19.95 -16.73 20.81
C GLN A 367 -21.30 -16.26 21.35
N HIS A 368 -21.33 -15.72 22.57
CA HIS A 368 -22.54 -15.23 23.22
C HIS A 368 -22.63 -13.70 23.22
N SER A 369 -21.86 -13.04 22.35
CA SER A 369 -21.87 -11.58 22.27
C SER A 369 -23.28 -11.06 21.93
N ASP A 370 -23.74 -10.06 22.67
CA ASP A 370 -25.01 -9.40 22.41
C ASP A 370 -24.80 -8.25 21.42
N TRP A 371 -25.10 -8.53 20.15
CA TRP A 371 -24.91 -7.59 19.06
C TRP A 371 -25.94 -6.46 19.00
N GLN A 372 -26.98 -6.47 19.86
CA GLN A 372 -27.99 -5.40 19.86
C GLN A 372 -27.42 -4.03 20.27
N GLY A 373 -26.31 -4.03 21.02
CA GLY A 373 -25.61 -2.81 21.40
C GLY A 373 -24.65 -2.26 20.34
N LEU A 374 -24.59 -2.84 19.13
CA LEU A 374 -23.62 -2.44 18.12
C LEU A 374 -23.92 -1.02 17.61
N VAL A 375 -22.90 -0.16 17.65
CA VAL A 375 -23.00 1.25 17.26
C VAL A 375 -21.95 1.58 16.21
N LEU A 376 -22.40 2.26 15.15
CA LEU A 376 -21.53 2.98 14.22
C LEU A 376 -21.30 4.39 14.74
N THR A 377 -20.05 4.78 14.86
CA THR A 377 -19.62 6.15 15.16
C THR A 377 -18.97 6.74 13.93
N ARG A 378 -19.44 7.90 13.49
CA ARG A 378 -18.85 8.72 12.43
C ARG A 378 -18.17 9.91 13.05
N SER A 379 -16.89 10.11 12.80
CA SER A 379 -16.22 11.35 13.19
C SER A 379 -15.65 12.10 11.99
N TYR A 380 -15.82 13.41 11.96
CA TYR A 380 -15.28 14.28 10.92
C TYR A 380 -14.12 15.08 11.52
N ASP A 381 -13.00 15.13 10.78
CA ASP A 381 -11.81 15.89 11.16
C ASP A 381 -11.99 17.39 10.84
#